data_AF-A0A7S1VMD8-F1
#
_entry.id   AF-A0A7S1VMD8-F1
#
_cell.length_a   1.000
_cell.length_b   1.000
_cell.length_c   1.000
_cell.angle_alpha   90.00
_cell.angle_beta   90.00
_cell.angle_gamma   90.00
#
_symmetry.space_group_name_H-M   'P 1'
#
loop_
_entity.id
_entity.type
_entity.pdbx_description
1 polymer ?
#
loop_
_entity_poly.entity_id
_entity_poly.type
_entity_poly.pdbx_seq_one_letter_code
_entity_poly.pdbx_strand_id
1 'polypeptide(L)'
;MHSGALNEAGTVFVPKLLGVFPQPRMYTSLVMEFVEHVPFQLFYESMEMSEIRRYIQALAEALSFIHSMGIVHRDVKPNNFLRSLDGRRFYLIDFGLAHSLHSDA
;
A
#
# COMPACT_ATOMS: atom_id res chain seq x y z
N MET A 1 -19.23 -4.19 -9.77
CA MET A 1 -19.37 -4.18 -8.30
C MET A 1 -18.08 -4.67 -7.60
N HIS A 2 -16.90 -4.09 -7.89
CA HIS A 2 -15.63 -4.54 -7.28
C HIS A 2 -14.73 -3.43 -6.69
N SER A 3 -15.14 -2.15 -6.75
CA SER A 3 -14.33 -1.02 -6.24
C SER A 3 -14.35 -0.85 -4.71
N GLY A 4 -15.24 -1.52 -3.99
CA GLY A 4 -15.37 -1.40 -2.52
C GLY A 4 -14.42 -2.27 -1.70
N ALA A 5 -13.76 -3.25 -2.29
CA ALA A 5 -13.05 -4.29 -1.55
C ALA A 5 -11.78 -3.82 -0.82
N LEU A 6 -11.11 -2.76 -1.30
CA LEU A 6 -10.00 -2.13 -0.56
C LEU A 6 -10.48 -1.25 0.61
N ASN A 7 -11.71 -0.76 0.54
CA ASN A 7 -12.17 0.33 1.41
C ASN A 7 -12.70 -0.15 2.77
N GLU A 8 -13.14 -1.42 2.90
CA GLU A 8 -13.86 -1.87 4.10
C GLU A 8 -13.18 -2.98 4.91
N ALA A 9 -12.22 -3.72 4.34
CA ALA A 9 -11.60 -4.85 5.04
C ALA A 9 -10.09 -4.70 5.26
N GLY A 10 -9.40 -3.85 4.49
CA GLY A 10 -7.96 -3.98 4.33
C GLY A 10 -7.61 -5.31 3.66
N THR A 11 -6.36 -5.47 3.26
CA THR A 11 -5.86 -6.74 2.70
C THR A 11 -4.53 -7.06 3.34
N VAL A 12 -4.01 -8.26 3.11
CA VAL A 12 -2.67 -8.62 3.59
C VAL A 12 -1.56 -7.71 3.02
N PHE A 13 -1.87 -6.94 1.96
CA PHE A 13 -0.93 -6.05 1.26
C PHE A 13 -1.27 -4.56 1.35
N VAL A 14 -2.46 -4.17 1.81
CA VAL A 14 -2.91 -2.78 1.84
C VAL A 14 -3.58 -2.51 3.18
N PRO A 15 -3.14 -1.50 3.96
CA PRO A 15 -3.76 -1.18 5.25
C PRO A 15 -5.23 -0.83 5.09
N LYS A 16 -6.05 -1.21 6.05
CA LYS A 16 -7.49 -0.92 6.01
C LYS A 16 -7.76 0.59 6.07
N LEU A 17 -8.62 1.11 5.20
CA LEU A 17 -9.21 2.44 5.39
C LEU A 17 -10.26 2.37 6.52
N LEU A 18 -10.03 3.08 7.60
CA LEU A 18 -10.90 3.10 8.78
C LEU A 18 -11.96 4.20 8.70
N GLY A 19 -11.70 5.28 7.97
CA GLY A 19 -12.66 6.34 7.77
C GLY A 19 -12.15 7.47 6.89
N VAL A 20 -13.11 8.23 6.35
CA VAL A 20 -12.87 9.44 5.57
C VAL A 20 -13.57 10.60 6.27
N PHE A 21 -12.81 11.62 6.63
CA PHE A 21 -13.28 12.77 7.38
C PHE A 21 -13.09 14.04 6.54
N PRO A 22 -14.08 14.42 5.72
CA PRO A 22 -14.02 15.65 4.95
C PRO A 22 -14.17 16.86 5.88
N GLN A 23 -13.26 17.84 5.77
CA GLN A 23 -13.44 19.16 6.37
C GLN A 23 -13.85 20.13 5.26
N PRO A 24 -15.10 20.64 5.26
CA PRO A 24 -15.59 21.51 4.20
C PRO A 24 -14.64 22.69 3.97
N ARG A 25 -14.18 22.84 2.73
CA ARG A 25 -13.30 23.93 2.25
C ARG A 25 -11.84 23.93 2.73
N MET A 26 -11.36 22.88 3.40
CA MET A 26 -9.95 22.78 3.81
C MET A 26 -9.24 21.57 3.22
N TYR A 27 -9.44 20.40 3.83
CA TYR A 27 -8.76 19.15 3.45
C TYR A 27 -9.66 17.95 3.78
N THR A 28 -9.38 16.82 3.13
CA THR A 28 -10.00 15.53 3.47
C THR A 28 -8.97 14.69 4.20
N SER A 29 -9.30 14.25 5.41
CA SER A 29 -8.44 13.35 6.18
C SER A 29 -8.84 11.90 5.94
N LEU A 30 -7.87 11.08 5.57
CA LEU A 30 -8.02 9.62 5.48
C LEU A 30 -7.42 9.00 6.74
N VAL A 31 -8.21 8.23 7.47
CA VAL A 31 -7.75 7.47 8.64
C VAL A 31 -7.61 6.03 8.22
N MET A 32 -6.41 5.48 8.38
CA MET A 32 -6.06 4.12 7.97
C MET A 32 -5.52 3.33 9.17
N GLU A 33 -5.52 2.01 9.05
CA GLU A 33 -4.81 1.12 9.96
C GLU A 33 -3.35 1.55 10.09
N PHE A 34 -2.89 1.69 11.34
CA PHE A 34 -1.50 2.01 11.61
C PHE A 34 -0.62 0.77 11.44
N VAL A 35 0.34 0.85 10.54
CA VAL A 35 1.37 -0.18 10.36
C VAL A 35 2.64 0.26 11.07
N GLU A 36 2.95 -0.38 12.18
CA GLU A 36 4.26 -0.23 12.82
C GLU A 36 5.34 -0.82 11.92
N HIS A 37 6.28 0.01 11.48
CA HIS A 37 7.22 -0.31 10.42
C HIS A 37 8.62 0.23 10.69
N VAL A 38 9.60 -0.36 10.02
CA VAL A 38 10.96 0.19 9.96
C VAL A 38 11.07 1.09 8.73
N PRO A 39 11.49 2.36 8.87
CA PRO A 39 11.78 3.22 7.71
C PRO A 39 12.81 2.56 6.78
N PHE A 40 12.55 2.61 5.47
CA PHE A 40 13.39 1.95 4.46
C PHE A 40 14.87 2.33 4.57
N GLN A 41 15.14 3.61 4.84
CA GLN A 41 16.48 4.19 4.97
C GLN A 41 17.31 3.53 6.08
N LEU A 42 16.68 2.91 7.08
CA LEU A 42 17.40 2.30 8.20
C LEU A 42 17.87 0.87 7.93
N PHE A 43 17.38 0.21 6.87
CA PHE A 43 17.73 -1.19 6.61
C PHE A 43 18.19 -1.47 5.18
N TYR A 44 18.01 -0.57 4.21
CA TYR A 44 18.28 -0.91 2.81
C TYR A 44 19.76 -1.24 2.52
N GLU A 45 20.70 -0.58 3.19
CA GLU A 45 22.15 -0.81 2.99
C GLU A 45 22.63 -2.11 3.63
N SER A 46 21.92 -2.59 4.65
CA SER A 46 22.26 -3.81 5.38
C SER A 46 21.49 -5.04 4.90
N MET A 47 20.65 -4.91 3.86
CA MET A 47 19.90 -6.03 3.34
C MET A 47 20.82 -7.05 2.67
N GLU A 48 20.71 -8.29 3.11
CA GLU A 48 21.27 -9.42 2.37
C GLU A 48 20.50 -9.67 1.07
N MET A 49 21.13 -10.34 0.09
CA MET A 49 20.48 -10.67 -1.18
C MET A 49 19.16 -11.46 -1.03
N SER A 50 19.05 -12.28 0.03
CA SER A 50 17.82 -12.99 0.37
C SER A 50 16.70 -12.04 0.83
N GLU A 51 17.04 -10.99 1.58
CA GLU A 51 16.09 -9.98 2.04
C GLU A 51 15.63 -9.08 0.89
N ILE A 52 16.55 -8.68 0.01
CA ILE A 52 16.24 -7.96 -1.22
C ILE A 52 15.24 -8.75 -2.06
N ARG A 53 15.52 -10.04 -2.29
CA ARG A 53 14.62 -10.94 -3.04
C ARG A 53 13.23 -10.98 -2.39
N ARG A 54 13.16 -11.14 -1.07
CA ARG A 54 11.90 -11.21 -0.32
C ARG A 54 11.11 -9.91 -0.40
N TYR A 55 11.78 -8.76 -0.30
CA TYR A 55 11.17 -7.44 -0.43
C TYR A 55 10.56 -7.24 -1.82
N ILE A 56 11.34 -7.50 -2.88
CA ILE A 56 10.88 -7.35 -4.26
C ILE A 56 9.77 -8.35 -4.60
N GLN A 57 9.85 -9.58 -4.09
CA GLN A 57 8.79 -10.57 -4.27
C GLN A 57 7.48 -10.10 -3.62
N ALA A 58 7.53 -9.63 -2.37
CA ALA A 58 6.34 -9.13 -1.69
C ALA A 58 5.74 -7.90 -2.40
N LEU A 59 6.59 -7.02 -2.96
CA LEU A 59 6.13 -5.89 -3.77
C LEU A 59 5.42 -6.37 -5.03
N ALA A 60 5.98 -7.35 -5.74
CA ALA A 60 5.37 -7.92 -6.93
C ALA A 60 4.02 -8.60 -6.63
N GLU A 61 3.91 -9.30 -5.49
CA GLU A 61 2.66 -9.90 -5.02
C GLU A 61 1.60 -8.84 -4.71
N ALA A 62 1.97 -7.76 -4.00
CA ALA A 62 1.08 -6.64 -3.71
C ALA A 62 0.60 -5.94 -5.00
N LEU A 63 1.51 -5.71 -5.96
CA LEU A 63 1.17 -5.13 -7.26
C LEU A 63 0.27 -6.05 -8.08
N SER A 64 0.59 -7.35 -8.14
CA SER A 64 -0.27 -8.34 -8.81
C SER A 64 -1.68 -8.35 -8.21
N PHE A 65 -1.78 -8.23 -6.88
CA PHE A 65 -3.06 -8.15 -6.19
C PHE A 65 -3.87 -6.92 -6.62
N ILE A 66 -3.31 -5.70 -6.54
CA ILE A 66 -4.06 -4.50 -6.94
C ILE A 66 -4.35 -4.45 -8.45
N HIS A 67 -3.45 -4.98 -9.28
CA HIS A 67 -3.67 -5.09 -10.72
C HIS A 67 -4.84 -6.03 -11.04
N SER A 68 -5.00 -7.12 -10.29
CA SER A 68 -6.16 -8.03 -10.43
C SER A 68 -7.50 -7.34 -10.10
N MET A 69 -7.46 -6.24 -9.35
CA MET A 69 -8.61 -5.38 -9.07
C MET A 69 -8.79 -4.24 -10.08
N GLY A 70 -7.99 -4.21 -11.15
CA GLY A 70 -8.02 -3.13 -12.14
C GLY A 70 -7.40 -1.82 -11.65
N ILE A 71 -6.59 -1.83 -10.59
CA ILE A 71 -6.00 -0.62 -10.00
C ILE A 71 -4.53 -0.54 -10.34
N VAL A 72 -4.09 0.59 -10.90
CA VAL A 72 -2.67 0.90 -11.15
C VAL A 72 -2.18 1.89 -10.11
N HIS A 73 -1.15 1.56 -9.33
CA HIS A 73 -0.65 2.42 -8.23
C HIS A 73 -0.04 3.74 -8.71
N ARG A 74 0.73 3.69 -9.81
CA ARG A 74 1.46 4.81 -10.45
C ARG A 74 2.53 5.54 -9.62
N ASP A 75 2.63 5.32 -8.32
CA ASP A 75 3.69 5.90 -7.46
C ASP A 75 4.45 4.85 -6.63
N VAL A 76 4.99 3.83 -7.32
CA VAL A 76 5.74 2.75 -6.66
C VAL A 76 7.15 3.21 -6.31
N LYS A 77 7.46 3.28 -5.02
CA LYS A 77 8.78 3.64 -4.47
C LYS A 77 8.93 3.07 -3.05
N PRO A 78 10.15 2.97 -2.50
CA PRO A 78 10.36 2.37 -1.17
C PRO A 78 9.56 3.05 -0.04
N ASN A 79 9.38 4.37 -0.11
CA ASN A 79 8.58 5.11 0.88
C ASN A 79 7.09 4.70 0.90
N ASN A 80 6.59 4.14 -0.22
CA ASN A 80 5.20 3.68 -0.35
C ASN A 80 5.07 2.17 -0.14
N PHE A 81 6.15 1.48 0.25
CA PHE A 81 6.13 0.04 0.51
C PHE A 81 6.77 -0.29 1.86
N LEU A 82 5.92 -0.37 2.87
CA LEU A 82 6.30 -0.53 4.26
C LEU A 82 6.66 -1.99 4.55
N ARG A 83 7.68 -2.19 5.39
CA ARG A 83 8.01 -3.47 6.01
C ARG A 83 7.62 -3.39 7.49
N SER A 84 6.77 -4.30 7.96
CA SER A 84 6.37 -4.35 9.37
C SER A 84 7.58 -4.51 10.29
N LEU A 85 7.45 -4.04 11.54
CA LEU A 85 8.54 -4.09 12.53
C LEU A 85 9.05 -5.52 12.79
N ASP A 86 8.14 -6.51 12.80
CA ASP A 86 8.49 -7.94 12.92
C ASP A 86 9.14 -8.52 11.64
N GLY A 87 9.19 -7.72 10.57
CA GLY A 87 9.74 -8.05 9.28
C GLY A 87 8.91 -9.07 8.48
N ARG A 88 7.74 -9.51 8.94
CA ARG A 88 6.97 -10.61 8.33
C ARG A 88 6.02 -10.16 7.22
N ARG A 89 5.55 -8.92 7.27
CA ARG A 89 4.53 -8.39 6.37
C ARG A 89 5.03 -7.17 5.63
N PHE A 90 4.43 -6.93 4.47
CA PHE A 90 4.70 -5.76 3.66
C PHE A 90 3.41 -5.14 3.17
N TYR A 91 3.39 -3.81 3.13
CA TYR A 91 2.19 -3.05 2.85
C TYR A 91 2.47 -1.97 1.80
N LEU A 92 1.70 -2.00 0.72
CA LEU A 92 1.64 -0.92 -0.25
C LEU A 92 0.70 0.17 0.29
N ILE A 93 1.18 1.41 0.29
CA ILE A 93 0.48 2.57 0.81
C ILE A 93 0.49 3.72 -0.20
N ASP A 94 -0.30 4.76 0.09
CA ASP A 94 -0.40 5.99 -0.70
C ASP A 94 -0.89 5.77 -2.15
N PHE A 95 -2.20 5.57 -2.24
CA PHE A 95 -2.93 5.46 -3.50
C PHE A 95 -3.35 6.84 -4.06
N GLY A 96 -2.76 7.95 -3.60
CA GLY A 96 -3.16 9.30 -4.02
C GLY A 96 -3.01 9.56 -5.52
N LEU A 97 -2.09 8.84 -6.18
CA LEU A 97 -1.91 8.86 -7.63
C LEU A 97 -2.47 7.61 -8.32
N ALA A 98 -3.16 6.72 -7.63
CA ALA A 98 -3.67 5.50 -8.25
C ALA A 98 -4.74 5.80 -9.32
N HIS A 99 -4.91 4.87 -10.25
CA HIS A 99 -5.92 4.95 -11.29
C HIS A 99 -6.69 3.63 -11.39
N SER A 100 -8.01 3.73 -11.52
CA SER A 100 -8.91 2.58 -11.69
C SER A 100 -9.24 2.41 -13.17
N LEU A 101 -8.85 1.29 -13.77
CA LEU A 101 -9.16 0.99 -15.18
C LEU A 101 -10.67 0.73 -15.42
N HIS A 102 -11.47 0.66 -14.35
CA HIS A 102 -12.91 0.48 -14.43
C HIS A 102 -13.71 1.79 -14.29
N SER A 103 -13.05 2.93 -14.04
CA SER A 103 -13.74 4.23 -13.97
C SER A 103 -13.97 4.89 -15.34
N ASP A 104 -13.39 4.34 -16.40
CA ASP A 104 -13.42 4.89 -17.76
C ASP A 104 -14.37 4.12 -18.70
N ALA A 105 -15.28 3.29 -18.15
CA ALA A 105 -16.27 2.50 -18.87
C ALA A 105 -17.70 2.87 -18.49
#